data_AF-A0A642BWM9-F1
#
_entry.id   AF-A0A642BWM9-F1
#
_cell.length_a   1.000
_cell.length_b   1.000
_cell.length_c   1.000
_cell.angle_alpha   90.00
_cell.angle_beta   90.00
_cell.angle_gamma   90.00
#
_symmetry.space_group_name_H-M   'P 1'
#
loop_
_entity.id
_entity.type
_entity.pdbx_description
1 polymer ?
#
loop_
_entity_poly.entity_id
_entity_poly.type
_entity_poly.pdbx_seq_one_letter_code
_entity_poly.pdbx_strand_id
1 'polypeptide(L)'
;MSGIPDFKNLVFKDTSFANLMNKRIYNVLLIATKYDAFMLEDDGRVDEQIFNEYTSLSLRYPPRFTQVTTEEEALAELKDRNFELIICMPNMDNRDIFAAATEIKIHYPNI
;
A
#
# COMPACT_ATOMS: atom_id res chain seq x y z
N MET A 1 19.84 17.49 -7.12
CA MET A 1 18.50 18.09 -7.28
C MET A 1 17.52 16.94 -7.49
N SER A 2 16.90 16.46 -6.42
CA SER A 2 15.88 15.40 -6.51
C SER A 2 14.52 16.10 -6.46
N GLY A 3 13.84 16.15 -7.60
CA GLY A 3 12.48 16.66 -7.68
C GLY A 3 11.55 15.66 -7.02
N ILE A 4 11.32 15.83 -5.72
CA ILE A 4 10.23 15.15 -5.02
C ILE A 4 8.94 15.71 -5.66
N PRO A 5 8.11 14.89 -6.32
CA PRO A 5 6.89 15.38 -6.94
C PRO A 5 5.96 15.94 -5.85
N ASP A 6 5.35 17.09 -6.14
CA ASP A 6 4.40 17.73 -5.25
C ASP A 6 3.12 16.86 -5.16
N PHE A 7 2.96 16.15 -4.04
CA PHE A 7 1.86 15.22 -3.82
C PHE A 7 0.48 15.90 -3.83
N LYS A 8 0.38 17.23 -3.72
CA LYS A 8 -0.92 17.94 -3.82
C LYS A 8 -1.47 17.96 -5.25
N ASN A 9 -0.64 17.71 -6.26
CA ASN A 9 -1.08 17.57 -7.65
C ASN A 9 -1.46 16.13 -8.04
N LEU A 10 -1.37 15.17 -7.12
CA LEU A 10 -1.95 13.82 -7.30
C LEU A 10 -3.47 13.80 -7.09
N VAL A 11 -4.08 14.94 -6.76
CA VAL A 11 -5.53 15.06 -6.79
C VAL A 11 -5.98 14.78 -8.22
N PHE A 12 -6.62 13.64 -8.41
CA PHE A 12 -7.08 13.04 -9.67
C PHE A 12 -8.11 13.90 -10.43
N LYS A 13 -7.75 15.14 -10.77
CA LYS A 13 -8.70 16.10 -11.34
C LYS A 13 -9.07 15.76 -12.78
N ASP A 14 -8.19 15.06 -13.51
CA ASP A 14 -8.34 14.82 -14.95
C ASP A 14 -7.99 13.38 -15.43
N THR A 15 -7.84 12.41 -14.51
CA THR A 15 -7.63 11.01 -14.95
C THR A 15 -8.99 10.37 -15.24
N SER A 16 -9.24 10.01 -16.50
CA SER A 16 -10.43 9.23 -16.88
C SER A 16 -10.54 7.98 -16.01
N PHE A 17 -11.72 7.72 -15.44
CA PHE A 17 -11.98 6.53 -14.61
C PHE A 17 -11.59 5.22 -15.30
N ALA A 18 -11.68 5.18 -16.64
CA ALA A 18 -11.24 4.04 -17.44
C ALA A 18 -9.74 3.72 -17.25
N ASN A 19 -8.92 4.74 -16.93
CA ASN A 19 -7.48 4.59 -16.72
C ASN A 19 -7.11 4.24 -15.28
N LEU A 20 -7.99 4.50 -14.29
CA LEU A 20 -7.71 4.31 -12.86
C LEU A 20 -7.78 2.84 -12.39
N MET A 21 -8.36 1.93 -13.17
CA MET A 21 -8.57 0.53 -12.78
C MET A 21 -7.95 -0.49 -13.75
N ASN A 22 -6.78 -0.19 -14.32
CA ASN A 22 -6.07 -1.16 -15.18
C ASN A 22 -5.65 -2.44 -14.43
N LYS A 23 -5.39 -2.33 -13.12
CA LYS A 23 -5.11 -3.46 -12.23
C LYS A 23 -5.96 -3.31 -10.98
N ARG A 24 -6.79 -4.32 -10.71
CA ARG A 24 -7.64 -4.32 -9.53
C ARG A 24 -6.85 -4.75 -8.30
N ILE A 25 -6.90 -3.97 -7.23
CA ILE A 25 -6.23 -4.24 -5.96
C ILE A 25 -7.28 -4.64 -4.93
N TYR A 26 -7.18 -5.85 -4.38
CA TYR A 26 -8.10 -6.38 -3.38
C TYR A 26 -7.45 -6.49 -2.01
N ASN A 27 -6.17 -6.83 -1.96
CA ASN A 27 -5.40 -7.03 -0.76
C ASN A 27 -4.11 -6.22 -0.85
N VAL A 28 -3.89 -5.39 0.17
CA VAL A 28 -2.69 -4.57 0.34
C VAL A 28 -1.93 -5.10 1.55
N LEU A 29 -0.66 -5.44 1.36
CA LEU A 29 0.25 -5.77 2.45
C LEU A 29 0.99 -4.50 2.86
N LEU A 30 0.80 -4.06 4.10
CA LEU A 30 1.43 -2.89 4.66
C LEU A 30 2.53 -3.32 5.63
N ILE A 31 3.78 -3.08 5.25
CA ILE A 31 4.96 -3.34 6.08
C ILE A 31 5.31 -2.04 6.79
N ALA A 32 5.02 -1.98 8.08
CA ALA A 32 5.14 -0.76 8.88
C ALA A 32 5.58 -1.08 10.29
N THR A 33 6.35 -0.18 10.93
CA THR A 33 6.64 -0.32 12.35
C THR A 33 5.34 -0.21 13.15
N LYS A 34 5.32 -0.74 14.39
CA LYS A 34 4.15 -0.60 15.27
C LYS A 34 3.77 0.87 15.48
N TYR A 35 4.76 1.76 15.50
CA TYR A 35 4.54 3.20 15.61
C TYR A 35 3.87 3.75 14.36
N ASP A 36 4.40 3.46 13.17
CA ASP A 36 3.82 3.94 11.91
C ASP A 36 2.41 3.38 11.68
N ALA A 37 2.19 2.09 11.97
CA ALA A 37 0.88 1.45 11.88
C ALA A 37 -0.13 2.11 12.84
N PHE A 38 0.28 2.41 14.06
CA PHE A 38 -0.55 3.12 15.03
C PHE A 38 -0.85 4.55 14.57
N MET A 39 0.14 5.28 14.04
CA MET A 39 -0.06 6.63 13.49
C MET A 39 -1.02 6.62 12.30
N LEU A 40 -1.01 5.60 11.45
CA LEU A 40 -1.97 5.45 10.33
C LEU A 40 -3.40 5.19 10.80
N GLU A 41 -3.56 4.54 11.96
CA GLU A 41 -4.88 4.38 12.59
C GLU A 41 -5.34 5.68 13.25
N ASP A 42 -4.45 6.40 13.92
CA ASP A 42 -4.77 7.60 14.71
C ASP A 42 -5.00 8.85 13.83
N ASP A 43 -4.17 9.09 12.80
CA ASP A 43 -4.17 10.33 12.01
C ASP A 43 -5.25 10.37 10.90
N GLY A 44 -5.97 9.27 10.67
CA GLY A 44 -7.05 9.29 9.68
C GLY A 44 -7.66 7.96 9.26
N ARG A 45 -7.42 6.86 9.99
CA ARG A 45 -7.93 5.52 9.70
C ARG A 45 -7.92 5.23 8.20
N VAL A 46 -6.77 4.82 7.66
CA VAL A 46 -6.59 4.55 6.22
C VAL A 46 -7.77 3.80 5.60
N ASP A 47 -8.31 2.80 6.30
CA ASP A 47 -9.52 2.08 5.87
C ASP A 47 -10.75 2.97 5.67
N GLU A 48 -11.01 3.91 6.58
CA GLU A 48 -12.14 4.84 6.53
C GLU A 48 -11.97 5.87 5.41
N GLN A 49 -10.77 6.41 5.23
CA GLN A 49 -10.50 7.34 4.12
C GLN A 49 -10.67 6.64 2.77
N ILE A 50 -10.13 5.43 2.61
CA ILE A 50 -10.30 4.63 1.40
C ILE A 50 -11.78 4.28 1.18
N PHE A 51 -12.51 3.91 2.24
CA PHE A 51 -13.93 3.62 2.16
C PHE A 51 -14.75 4.84 1.70
N ASN A 52 -14.47 6.02 2.25
CA ASN A 52 -15.15 7.26 1.91
C ASN A 52 -14.90 7.64 0.45
N GLU A 53 -13.67 7.50 -0.04
CA GLU A 53 -13.34 7.73 -1.45
C GLU A 53 -14.00 6.70 -2.38
N TYR A 54 -14.01 5.42 -2.01
CA TYR A 54 -14.72 4.42 -2.81
C TYR A 54 -16.22 4.73 -2.88
N THR A 55 -16.81 5.14 -1.77
CA THR A 55 -18.23 5.50 -1.69
C THR A 55 -18.53 6.76 -2.50
N SER A 56 -17.70 7.80 -2.41
CA SER A 56 -17.86 9.06 -3.15
C SER A 56 -17.81 8.84 -4.66
N LEU A 57 -16.99 7.88 -5.11
CA LEU A 57 -16.83 7.50 -6.52
C LEU A 57 -17.78 6.38 -6.95
N SER A 58 -18.70 5.92 -6.08
CA SER A 58 -19.61 4.79 -6.33
C SER A 58 -18.90 3.48 -6.72
N LEU A 59 -17.66 3.30 -6.27
CA LEU A 59 -16.86 2.09 -6.44
C LEU A 59 -17.22 1.06 -5.37
N ARG A 60 -17.16 -0.23 -5.72
CA ARG A 60 -17.43 -1.34 -4.81
C ARG A 60 -16.14 -2.01 -4.35
N TYR A 61 -16.22 -2.75 -3.25
CA TYR A 61 -15.15 -3.61 -2.70
C TYR A 61 -13.83 -2.86 -2.43
N PRO A 62 -13.79 -1.95 -1.45
CA PRO A 62 -12.53 -1.32 -1.06
C PRO A 62 -11.46 -2.38 -0.71
N PRO A 63 -10.18 -2.09 -0.96
CA PRO A 63 -9.09 -3.01 -0.66
C PRO A 63 -9.02 -3.29 0.84
N ARG A 64 -8.57 -4.50 1.18
CA ARG A 64 -8.30 -4.92 2.55
C ARG A 64 -6.83 -4.74 2.85
N PHE A 65 -6.52 -4.17 4.00
CA PHE A 65 -5.15 -4.01 4.46
C PHE A 65 -4.78 -5.15 5.42
N THR A 66 -3.60 -5.72 5.21
CA THR A 66 -2.94 -6.65 6.15
C THR A 66 -1.66 -5.98 6.59
N GLN A 67 -1.47 -5.83 7.90
CA GLN A 67 -0.32 -5.13 8.46
C GLN A 67 0.68 -6.13 9.03
N VAL A 68 1.96 -5.92 8.73
CA VAL A 68 3.08 -6.72 9.25
C VAL A 68 4.21 -5.78 9.70
N THR A 69 4.98 -6.22 10.68
CA THR A 69 6.04 -5.38 11.28
C THR A 69 7.43 -5.80 10.86
N THR A 70 7.55 -7.00 10.31
CA THR A 70 8.81 -7.61 9.91
C THR A 70 8.72 -8.21 8.51
N GLU A 71 9.87 -8.37 7.88
CA GLU A 71 9.98 -9.00 6.56
C GLU A 71 9.61 -10.50 6.61
N GLU A 72 9.95 -11.17 7.71
CA GLU A 72 9.64 -12.58 7.90
C GLU A 72 8.13 -12.81 7.99
N GLU A 73 7.40 -11.92 8.68
CA GLU A 73 5.93 -11.89 8.69
C GLU A 73 5.37 -11.60 7.30
N ALA A 74 5.94 -10.63 6.57
CA ALA A 74 5.53 -10.30 5.21
C ALA A 74 5.65 -11.51 4.27
N LEU A 75 6.78 -12.22 4.33
CA LEU A 75 7.02 -13.43 3.54
C LEU A 75 6.11 -14.59 3.93
N ALA A 76 5.71 -14.69 5.20
CA ALA A 76 4.73 -15.68 5.65
C ALA A 76 3.33 -15.37 5.09
N GLU A 77 2.88 -14.12 5.16
CA GLU A 77 1.60 -13.68 4.59
C GLU A 77 1.56 -13.85 3.06
N LEU A 78 2.65 -13.51 2.36
CA LEU A 78 2.78 -13.71 0.91
C LEU A 78 2.69 -15.18 0.48
N LYS A 79 2.99 -16.13 1.37
CA LYS A 79 2.84 -17.57 1.12
C LYS A 79 1.41 -18.06 1.38
N ASP A 80 0.71 -17.48 2.34
CA ASP A 80 -0.67 -17.86 2.70
C ASP A 80 -1.69 -17.23 1.75
N ARG A 81 -1.45 -15.99 1.30
CA ARG A 81 -2.43 -15.16 0.59
C ARG A 81 -1.80 -14.41 -0.59
N ASN A 82 -2.66 -14.06 -1.54
CA ASN A 82 -2.27 -13.22 -2.66
C ASN A 82 -2.49 -11.73 -2.32
N PHE A 83 -1.49 -10.93 -2.67
CA PHE A 83 -1.52 -9.47 -2.55
C PHE A 83 -1.25 -8.84 -3.90
N GLU A 84 -1.95 -7.75 -4.22
CA GLU A 84 -1.75 -7.01 -5.48
C GLU A 84 -0.93 -5.73 -5.30
N LEU A 85 -0.71 -5.31 -4.04
CA LEU A 85 0.08 -4.15 -3.68
C LEU A 85 0.78 -4.38 -2.34
N ILE A 86 2.04 -3.95 -2.26
CA ILE A 86 2.80 -3.90 -1.02
C ILE A 86 3.22 -2.45 -0.79
N ILE A 87 3.01 -1.95 0.42
CA ILE A 87 3.42 -0.61 0.86
C ILE A 87 4.41 -0.79 2.00
N CYS A 88 5.63 -0.27 1.85
CA CYS A 88 6.65 -0.32 2.89
C CYS A 88 6.86 1.08 3.47
N MET A 89 6.75 1.21 4.80
CA MET A 89 6.98 2.49 5.47
C MET A 89 8.47 2.77 5.68
N PRO A 90 8.93 4.02 5.44
CA PRO A 90 10.35 4.36 5.37
C PRO A 90 11.10 4.27 6.72
N ASN A 91 10.40 4.32 7.85
CA ASN A 91 11.00 4.31 9.18
C ASN A 91 11.30 2.91 9.72
N MET A 92 11.28 1.88 8.87
CA MET A 92 11.65 0.53 9.28
C MET A 92 13.13 0.51 9.66
N ASP A 93 13.41 0.35 10.96
CA ASP A 93 14.77 0.34 11.50
C ASP A 93 15.68 -0.61 10.71
N ASN A 94 16.61 0.00 9.96
CA ASN A 94 17.86 -0.62 9.53
C ASN A 94 17.78 -1.80 8.54
N ARG A 95 16.67 -2.01 7.83
CA ARG A 95 16.65 -2.90 6.66
C ARG A 95 16.49 -2.08 5.40
N ASP A 96 17.28 -2.42 4.40
CA ASP A 96 17.21 -1.83 3.08
C ASP A 96 15.84 -2.17 2.50
N ILE A 97 14.85 -1.30 2.73
CA ILE A 97 13.44 -1.49 2.34
C ILE A 97 13.36 -1.80 0.84
N PHE A 98 14.29 -1.24 0.08
CA PHE A 98 14.45 -1.52 -1.34
C PHE A 98 15.00 -2.92 -1.60
N ALA A 99 15.90 -3.45 -0.78
CA ALA A 99 16.37 -4.84 -0.88
C ALA A 99 15.22 -5.82 -0.63
N ALA A 100 14.45 -5.64 0.44
CA ALA A 100 13.28 -6.48 0.73
C ALA A 100 12.24 -6.41 -0.41
N ALA A 101 11.94 -5.21 -0.90
CA ALA A 101 11.04 -5.03 -2.05
C ALA A 101 11.59 -5.71 -3.32
N THR A 102 12.91 -5.65 -3.55
CA THR A 102 13.57 -6.29 -4.69
C THR A 102 13.50 -7.81 -4.58
N GLU A 103 13.77 -8.38 -3.41
CA GLU A 103 13.66 -9.81 -3.16
C GLU A 103 12.23 -10.31 -3.37
N ILE A 104 11.25 -9.61 -2.81
CA ILE A 104 9.84 -9.93 -3.01
C ILE A 104 9.49 -9.87 -4.50
N LYS A 105 9.98 -8.87 -5.24
CA LYS A 105 9.70 -8.73 -6.68
C LYS A 105 10.34 -9.84 -7.53
N ILE A 106 11.48 -10.38 -7.11
CA ILE A 106 12.10 -11.56 -7.74
C ILE A 106 11.21 -12.79 -7.57
N HIS A 107 10.69 -13.02 -6.36
CA HIS A 107 9.85 -14.17 -6.05
C HIS A 107 8.41 -14.03 -6.56
N TYR A 108 7.91 -12.80 -6.62
CA TYR A 108 6.52 -12.47 -6.96
C TYR A 108 6.49 -11.36 -8.04
N PRO A 109 6.89 -11.66 -9.29
CA PRO A 109 7.05 -10.65 -10.34
C PRO A 109 5.74 -9.93 -10.71
N ASN A 110 4.60 -10.59 -10.47
CA ASN A 110 3.27 -10.10 -10.82
C ASN A 110 2.62 -9.18 -9.77
N ILE A 111 3.25 -9.01 -8.60
CA ILE A 111 2.79 -8.07 -7.57
C ILE A 111 3.22 -6.67 -7.95
#